data_AF-A0A7C9VJN9-F1
#
_entry.id   AF-A0A7C9VJN9-F1
#
_cell.length_a   1.000
_cell.length_b   1.000
_cell.length_c   1.000
_cell.angle_alpha   90.00
_cell.angle_beta   90.00
_cell.angle_gamma   90.00
#
_symmetry.space_group_name_H-M   'P 1'
#
loop_
_entity.id
_entity.type
_entity.pdbx_description
1 polymer ?
#
loop_
_entity_poly.entity_id
_entity_poly.type
_entity_poly.pdbx_seq_one_letter_code
_entity_poly.pdbx_strand_id
1 'polypeptide(L)'
;MKFTEPTRRDALTLAAIAGLTAVLAPKMVFADEAAVAAEIKKLYGDKKLDSGKIKLDVPEIAENGLVVPINIEIDSPMTDADYVKAVHVFA
;
A
#
# COMPACT_ATOMS: atom_id res chain seq x y z
N MET A 1 11.03 -44.50 -15.09
CA MET A 1 10.40 -43.37 -15.80
C MET A 1 11.50 -42.61 -16.53
N LYS A 2 11.49 -42.60 -17.86
CA LYS A 2 12.50 -41.86 -18.66
C LYS A 2 12.07 -40.40 -18.72
N PHE A 3 12.90 -39.49 -18.20
CA PHE A 3 12.73 -38.06 -18.44
C PHE A 3 13.16 -37.78 -19.88
N THR A 4 12.20 -37.48 -20.74
CA THR A 4 12.47 -37.04 -22.11
C THR A 4 13.04 -35.63 -22.04
N GLU A 5 14.21 -35.39 -22.66
CA GLU A 5 14.80 -34.05 -22.70
C GLU A 5 13.86 -33.09 -23.45
N PRO A 6 13.58 -31.90 -22.88
CA PRO A 6 12.62 -30.98 -23.47
C PRO A 6 13.09 -30.54 -24.85
N THR A 7 12.22 -30.66 -25.84
CA THR A 7 12.55 -30.20 -27.19
C THR A 7 12.54 -28.67 -27.23
N ARG A 8 13.20 -28.07 -28.23
CA ARG A 8 13.19 -26.60 -28.40
C ARG A 8 11.77 -26.01 -28.47
N ARG A 9 10.81 -26.79 -28.97
CA ARG A 9 9.39 -26.42 -29.03
C ARG A 9 8.74 -26.48 -27.64
N ASP A 10 9.09 -27.47 -26.83
CA ASP A 10 8.61 -27.58 -25.44
C ASP A 10 9.18 -26.45 -24.57
N ALA A 11 10.45 -26.09 -24.80
CA ALA A 11 11.06 -24.94 -24.14
C ALA A 11 10.37 -23.62 -24.53
N LEU A 12 10.05 -23.44 -25.82
CA LEU A 12 9.38 -22.23 -26.30
C LEU A 12 7.92 -22.13 -25.81
N THR A 13 7.21 -23.24 -25.79
CA THR A 13 5.82 -23.29 -25.28
C THR A 13 5.77 -23.06 -23.78
N LEU A 14 6.70 -23.65 -23.01
CA LEU A 14 6.80 -23.39 -21.58
C LEU A 14 7.14 -21.93 -21.29
N ALA A 15 8.06 -21.33 -22.06
CA ALA A 15 8.40 -19.91 -21.95
C ALA A 15 7.21 -19.01 -22.31
N ALA A 16 6.42 -19.36 -23.32
CA ALA A 16 5.23 -18.62 -23.70
C ALA A 16 4.15 -18.67 -22.61
N ILE A 17 3.93 -19.84 -22.00
CA ILE A 17 2.98 -20.01 -20.89
C ILE A 17 3.45 -19.20 -19.67
N ALA A 18 4.73 -19.33 -19.29
CA ALA A 18 5.29 -18.57 -18.18
C ALA A 18 5.20 -17.05 -18.41
N GLY A 19 5.53 -16.59 -19.63
CA GLY A 19 5.40 -15.18 -20.02
C GLY A 19 3.95 -14.67 -19.94
N LEU A 20 2.99 -15.48 -20.40
CA LEU A 20 1.57 -15.12 -20.33
C LEU A 20 1.07 -15.04 -18.88
N THR A 21 1.50 -15.96 -18.00
CA THR A 21 1.15 -15.90 -16.57
C THR A 21 1.72 -14.67 -15.87
N ALA A 22 2.92 -14.21 -16.25
CA ALA A 22 3.52 -13.01 -15.68
C ALA A 22 2.82 -11.73 -16.11
N VAL A 23 2.33 -11.67 -17.36
CA VAL A 23 1.56 -10.54 -17.90
C VAL A 23 0.14 -10.49 -17.31
N LEU A 24 -0.48 -11.65 -17.10
CA LEU A 24 -1.84 -11.78 -16.56
C LEU A 24 -1.90 -11.85 -15.03
N ALA A 25 -0.79 -11.62 -14.33
CA ALA A 25 -0.77 -11.50 -12.87
C ALA A 25 -0.69 -10.03 -12.40
N PRO A 26 -1.56 -9.10 -12.84
CA PRO A 26 -1.71 -7.87 -12.09
C PRO A 26 -2.35 -8.25 -10.76
N LYS A 27 -1.60 -8.05 -9.67
CA LYS A 27 -2.19 -8.10 -8.33
C LYS A 27 -3.08 -6.87 -8.21
N MET A 28 -4.39 -7.08 -8.24
CA MET A 28 -5.32 -6.02 -7.84
C MET A 28 -5.10 -5.79 -6.35
N VAL A 29 -4.46 -4.67 -6.01
CA VAL A 29 -4.35 -4.21 -4.63
C VAL A 29 -5.54 -3.30 -4.41
N PHE A 30 -6.50 -3.80 -3.64
CA PHE A 30 -7.61 -2.99 -3.15
C PHE A 30 -7.24 -2.41 -1.79
N ALA A 31 -7.83 -1.27 -1.46
CA ALA A 31 -7.84 -0.78 -0.10
C ALA A 31 -8.55 -1.82 0.78
N ASP A 32 -7.76 -2.51 1.61
CA ASP A 32 -8.24 -3.51 2.57
C ASP A 32 -8.03 -2.94 3.97
N GLU A 33 -9.14 -2.78 4.70
CA GLU A 33 -9.13 -2.29 6.08
C GLU A 33 -8.25 -3.18 6.98
N ALA A 34 -8.24 -4.49 6.74
CA ALA A 34 -7.41 -5.42 7.51
C ALA A 34 -5.90 -5.18 7.26
N ALA A 35 -5.53 -4.82 6.03
CA ALA A 35 -4.16 -4.48 5.68
C ALA A 35 -3.72 -3.17 6.35
N VAL A 36 -4.59 -2.15 6.37
CA VAL A 36 -4.32 -0.88 7.07
C VAL A 36 -4.16 -1.11 8.57
N ALA A 37 -5.07 -1.87 9.18
CA ALA A 37 -5.00 -2.21 10.60
C ALA A 37 -3.71 -2.97 10.95
N ALA A 38 -3.27 -3.89 10.08
CA ALA A 38 -2.01 -4.62 10.26
C ALA A 38 -0.79 -3.68 10.22
N GLU A 39 -0.75 -2.72 9.30
CA GLU A 39 0.38 -1.78 9.18
C GLU A 39 0.40 -0.78 10.35
N ILE A 40 -0.76 -0.29 10.79
CA ILE A 40 -0.88 0.53 12.01
C ILE A 40 -0.34 -0.25 13.22
N LYS A 41 -0.74 -1.51 13.39
CA LYS A 41 -0.27 -2.36 14.49
C LYS A 41 1.23 -2.61 14.42
N LYS A 42 1.80 -2.77 13.23
CA LYS A 42 3.24 -2.95 13.03
C LYS A 42 4.04 -1.71 13.43
N LEU A 43 3.53 -0.51 13.17
CA LEU A 43 4.20 0.75 13.51
C LEU A 43 4.03 1.16 14.98
N TYR A 44 2.84 0.95 15.55
CA TYR A 44 2.47 1.49 16.85
C TYR A 44 2.25 0.42 17.94
N GLY A 45 2.24 -0.86 17.58
CA GLY A 45 1.96 -1.96 18.49
C GLY A 45 0.55 -1.87 19.05
N ASP A 46 0.44 -2.07 20.37
CA ASP A 46 -0.82 -1.95 21.11
C ASP A 46 -0.98 -0.57 21.79
N LYS A 47 -0.24 0.46 21.33
CA LYS A 47 -0.41 1.82 21.85
C LYS A 47 -1.83 2.31 21.58
N LYS A 48 -2.45 2.88 22.61
CA LYS A 48 -3.74 3.55 22.47
C LYS A 48 -3.57 4.81 21.61
N LEU A 49 -4.32 4.86 20.51
CA LEU A 49 -4.42 6.05 19.67
C LEU A 49 -5.32 7.07 20.37
N ASP A 50 -4.89 8.32 20.35
CA ASP A 50 -5.66 9.45 20.89
C ASP A 50 -6.23 10.28 19.74
N SER A 51 -7.32 11.00 19.99
CA SER A 51 -8.06 11.77 18.99
C SER A 51 -8.01 13.26 19.29
N GLY A 52 -8.15 14.10 18.25
CA GLY A 52 -8.46 15.53 18.42
C GLY A 52 -7.33 16.52 18.18
N LYS A 53 -6.07 16.08 17.97
CA LYS A 53 -4.95 16.97 17.62
C LYS A 53 -4.71 17.12 16.12
N ILE A 54 -5.41 16.36 15.28
CA ILE A 54 -5.18 16.29 13.84
C ILE A 54 -6.45 16.75 13.13
N LYS A 55 -6.29 17.70 12.21
CA LYS A 55 -7.34 18.12 11.28
C LYS A 55 -6.89 17.77 9.86
N LEU A 56 -7.74 17.00 9.19
CA LEU A 56 -7.54 16.54 7.82
C LEU A 56 -8.57 17.23 6.93
N ASP A 57 -8.08 18.02 5.98
CA ASP A 57 -8.90 18.72 5.00
C ASP A 57 -8.66 18.10 3.62
N VAL A 58 -9.72 17.54 3.04
CA VAL A 58 -9.72 16.78 1.79
C VAL A 58 -11.01 17.12 1.03
N PRO A 59 -10.94 17.31 -0.30
CA PRO A 59 -12.13 17.52 -1.11
C PRO A 59 -13.15 16.37 -0.96
N GLU A 60 -14.42 16.72 -0.94
CA GLU A 60 -15.51 15.71 -0.93
C GLU A 60 -15.50 14.85 -2.19
N ILE A 61 -15.08 15.42 -3.32
CA ILE A 61 -14.99 14.72 -4.61
C ILE A 61 -13.60 14.91 -5.20
N ALA A 62 -13.02 13.81 -5.70
CA ALA A 62 -11.85 13.82 -6.57
C ALA A 62 -12.31 13.87 -8.04
N GLU A 63 -12.07 14.98 -8.76
CA GLU A 63 -12.51 15.15 -10.16
C GLU A 63 -11.96 14.05 -11.08
N ASN A 64 -10.68 13.73 -10.92
CA ASN A 64 -10.03 12.60 -11.53
C ASN A 64 -9.08 12.04 -10.48
N GLY A 65 -9.12 10.72 -10.22
CA GLY A 65 -8.29 10.07 -9.19
C GLY A 65 -6.78 10.10 -9.45
N LEU A 66 -6.31 10.99 -10.33
CA LEU A 66 -4.89 11.22 -10.64
C LEU A 66 -4.21 12.05 -9.55
N VAL A 67 -4.85 13.13 -9.08
CA VAL A 67 -4.31 14.00 -8.05
C VAL A 67 -5.45 14.49 -7.16
N VAL A 68 -5.37 14.19 -5.87
CA VAL A 68 -6.28 14.71 -4.85
C VAL A 68 -5.45 15.53 -3.86
N PRO A 69 -5.70 16.84 -3.72
CA PRO A 69 -5.00 17.64 -2.72
C PRO A 69 -5.48 17.25 -1.32
N ILE A 70 -4.53 17.08 -0.40
CA ILE A 70 -4.82 16.84 1.02
C ILE A 70 -4.04 17.87 1.85
N ASN A 71 -4.68 18.41 2.88
CA ASN A 71 -4.04 19.31 3.85
C ASN A 71 -4.15 18.72 5.26
N ILE A 72 -3.03 18.72 5.98
CA ILE A 72 -2.90 18.12 7.32
C ILE A 72 -2.42 19.20 8.28
N GLU A 73 -3.26 19.54 9.24
CA GLU A 73 -2.94 20.45 10.34
C GLU A 73 -2.81 19.63 11.63
N ILE A 74 -1.69 19.81 12.35
CA ILE A 74 -1.43 19.11 13.61
C ILE A 74 -1.18 20.15 14.69
N ASP A 75 -1.99 20.13 15.74
CA ASP A 75 -1.81 20.96 16.92
C ASP A 75 -0.68 20.38 17.79
N SER A 76 0.48 21.01 17.71
CA SER A 76 1.68 20.62 18.44
C SER A 76 2.52 21.86 18.76
N PRO A 77 3.01 22.02 20.01
CA PRO A 77 3.84 23.15 20.39
C PRO A 77 5.25 23.11 19.77
N MET A 78 5.64 21.99 19.15
CA MET A 78 6.92 21.81 18.44
C MET A 78 8.14 22.15 19.31
N THR A 79 8.11 21.69 20.56
CA THR A 79 9.22 21.79 21.52
C THR A 79 10.01 20.50 21.54
N ASP A 80 11.23 20.50 22.07
CA ASP A 80 12.06 19.29 22.16
C ASP A 80 11.38 18.11 22.88
N ALA A 81 10.46 18.41 23.81
CA ALA A 81 9.71 17.41 24.57
C ALA A 81 8.38 17.00 23.91
N ASP A 82 7.76 17.87 23.10
CA ASP A 82 6.46 17.66 22.48
C ASP A 82 6.46 18.23 21.06
N TYR A 83 6.71 17.33 20.10
CA TYR A 83 6.78 17.61 18.67
C TYR A 83 6.33 16.42 17.85
N VAL A 84 5.90 16.70 16.61
CA VAL A 84 5.53 15.68 15.64
C VAL A 84 6.79 15.00 15.11
N LYS A 85 6.90 13.69 15.32
CA LYS A 85 8.05 12.89 14.84
C LYS A 85 7.85 12.37 13.43
N ALA A 86 6.63 11.97 13.10
CA ALA A 86 6.28 11.40 11.80
C ALA A 86 4.79 11.58 11.54
N VAL A 87 4.43 11.72 10.26
CA VAL A 87 3.06 11.71 9.77
C VAL A 87 2.95 10.55 8.79
N HIS A 88 1.99 9.66 9.05
CA HIS A 88 1.71 8.51 8.19
C HIS A 88 0.30 8.64 7.62
N VAL A 89 0.17 8.50 6.30
CA VAL A 89 -1.10 8.52 5.58
C VAL A 89 -1.29 7.16 4.92
N PHE A 90 -2.46 6.55 5.14
CA PHE A 90 -2.86 5.27 4.56
C PHE A 90 -4.04 5.50 3.62
N ALA A 91 -4.07 4.80 2.49
CA ALA A 91 -5.10 4.85 1.46
C ALA A 91 -5.31 3.46 0.86
#